data_AF-A0A3Q1BPX9-F1
#
_entry.id   AF-A0A3Q1BPX9-F1
#
_cell.length_a   1.000
_cell.length_b   1.000
_cell.length_c   1.000
_cell.angle_alpha   90.00
_cell.angle_beta   90.00
_cell.angle_gamma   90.00
#
_symmetry.space_group_name_H-M   'P 1'
#
loop_
_entity.id
_entity.type
_entity.pdbx_description
1 polymer ?
#
loop_
_entity_poly.entity_id
_entity_poly.type
_entity_poly.pdbx_seq_one_letter_code
_entity_poly.pdbx_strand_id
1 'polypeptide(L)' 'VFQQDNAAVHNTRLMKDFFQENNIALLDHPASSPDLNPTENIWAWMTREVYKNGHQFHHLEQRSHQPPGNTRIKHA' A
#
# COMPACT_ATOMS: atom_id res chain seq x y z
N VAL A 1 -3.33 -9.10 -15.35
CA VAL A 1 -2.64 -7.80 -15.20
C VAL A 1 -2.54 -7.51 -13.71
N PHE A 2 -1.33 -7.23 -13.23
CA PHE A 2 -0.99 -6.97 -11.82
C PHE A 2 -0.84 -5.47 -11.61
N GLN A 3 -1.41 -4.93 -10.53
CA GLN A 3 -1.28 -3.53 -10.17
C GLN A 3 -0.53 -3.43 -8.83
N GLN A 4 0.52 -2.63 -8.82
CA GLN A 4 1.27 -2.26 -7.62
C GLN A 4 1.33 -0.73 -7.53
N ASP A 5 1.65 -0.20 -6.36
CA ASP A 5 1.91 1.23 -6.23
C ASP A 5 3.28 1.60 -6.86
N ASN A 6 3.53 2.90 -7.02
CA ASN A 6 4.76 3.39 -7.62
C ASN A 6 5.90 3.57 -6.59
N ALA A 7 5.83 2.96 -5.40
CA ALA A 7 6.86 3.15 -4.39
C ALA A 7 8.22 2.65 -4.90
N ALA A 8 9.29 3.35 -4.53
CA ALA A 8 10.63 3.12 -5.09
C ALA A 8 11.11 1.67 -4.91
N VAL A 9 10.71 1.00 -3.82
CA VAL A 9 11.05 -0.41 -3.55
C VAL A 9 10.45 -1.38 -4.57
N HIS A 10 9.24 -1.08 -5.08
CA HIS A 10 8.52 -1.89 -6.07
C HIS A 10 8.97 -1.61 -7.51
N ASN A 11 9.69 -0.51 -7.73
CA ASN A 11 10.23 -0.09 -9.02
C ASN A 11 11.72 -0.39 -9.23
N THR A 12 12.33 -1.14 -8.31
CA THR A 12 13.72 -1.58 -8.47
C THR A 12 13.87 -2.46 -9.72
N ARG A 13 15.08 -2.46 -10.30
CA ARG A 13 15.39 -3.31 -11.46
C ARG A 13 15.13 -4.78 -11.16
N LEU A 14 15.50 -5.24 -9.96
CA LEU A 14 15.28 -6.62 -9.53
C LEU A 14 13.79 -7.01 -9.55
N MET A 15 12.89 -6.12 -9.13
CA MET A 15 11.45 -6.38 -9.22
C MET A 15 10.97 -6.43 -10.67
N LYS A 16 11.47 -5.55 -11.54
CA LYS A 16 11.12 -5.57 -12.97
C LYS A 16 11.57 -6.87 -13.65
N ASP A 17 12.80 -7.29 -13.37
CA ASP A 17 13.37 -8.55 -13.89
C ASP A 17 12.52 -9.74 -13.40
N PHE A 18 12.15 -9.78 -12.11
CA PHE A 18 11.26 -10.80 -11.55
C PHE A 18 9.91 -10.86 -12.27
N PHE A 19 9.25 -9.72 -12.51
CA PHE A 19 7.97 -9.72 -13.22
C PHE A 19 8.09 -10.21 -14.67
N GLN A 20 9.18 -9.87 -15.35
CA GLN A 20 9.47 -10.38 -16.70
C GLN A 20 9.70 -11.90 -16.70
N GLU A 21 10.56 -12.41 -15.81
CA GLU A 21 10.87 -13.84 -15.70
C GLU A 21 9.64 -14.69 -15.38
N ASN A 22 8.71 -14.15 -14.61
CA ASN A 22 7.48 -14.84 -14.21
C ASN A 22 6.30 -14.57 -15.17
N ASN A 23 6.49 -13.88 -16.29
CA ASN A 23 5.45 -13.51 -17.25
C ASN A 23 4.26 -12.75 -16.58
N ILE A 24 4.56 -11.93 -15.59
CA ILE A 24 3.57 -11.14 -14.87
C ILE A 24 3.44 -9.78 -15.56
N ALA A 25 2.32 -9.56 -16.23
CA ALA A 25 2.03 -8.28 -16.87
C ALA A 25 1.66 -7.22 -15.82
N LEU A 26 2.48 -6.18 -15.68
CA LEU A 26 2.20 -5.00 -14.86
C LEU A 26 1.23 -4.05 -15.56
N LEU A 27 0.29 -3.49 -14.81
CA LEU A 27 -0.54 -2.37 -15.26
C LEU A 27 0.31 -1.11 -15.25
N ASP A 28 0.42 -0.47 -16.42
CA ASP A 28 1.02 0.85 -16.52
C ASP A 28 -0.01 1.88 -16.05
N HIS A 29 0.28 2.61 -14.98
CA HIS A 29 -0.60 3.64 -14.43
C HIS A 29 0.11 5.00 -14.44
N PRO A 30 -0.63 6.12 -14.55
CA PRO A 30 -0.04 7.44 -14.42
C PRO A 30 0.54 7.65 -13.01
N ALA A 31 1.76 8.18 -12.94
CA ALA A 31 2.41 8.52 -11.69
C ALA A 31 1.53 9.48 -10.85
N SER A 32 1.56 9.31 -9.53
CA SER A 32 0.82 10.17 -8.58
C SER A 32 -0.71 10.15 -8.74
N SER A 33 -1.29 9.00 -9.07
CA SER A 33 -2.75 8.79 -9.13
C SER A 33 -3.24 7.90 -7.98
N PRO A 34 -3.27 8.44 -6.73
CA PRO A 34 -3.68 7.68 -5.54
C PRO A 34 -5.14 7.19 -5.62
N ASP A 35 -5.99 7.95 -6.32
CA ASP A 35 -7.37 7.62 -6.63
C ASP A 35 -7.51 6.35 -7.49
N LEU A 36 -6.54 6.09 -8.35
CA LEU A 36 -6.49 4.92 -9.22
C LEU A 36 -5.82 3.71 -8.59
N ASN A 37 -5.30 3.82 -7.36
CA ASN A 37 -4.64 2.74 -6.65
C ASN A 37 -5.63 2.02 -5.70
N PRO A 38 -6.11 0.80 -6.03
CA PRO A 38 -7.04 0.06 -5.18
C PRO A 38 -6.54 -0.14 -3.77
N THR A 39 -5.22 -0.32 -3.61
CA THR A 39 -4.57 -0.46 -2.31
C THR A 39 -4.84 0.76 -1.44
N GLU A 40 -4.57 1.97 -1.93
CA GLU A 40 -4.82 3.22 -1.20
C GLU A 40 -6.29 3.45 -0.88
N ASN A 41 -7.18 3.14 -1.82
CA ASN A 41 -8.62 3.21 -1.59
C ASN A 41 -9.08 2.27 -0.45
N ILE A 42 -8.54 1.05 -0.40
CA ILE A 42 -8.85 0.08 0.67
C ILE A 42 -8.25 0.56 1.99
N TRP A 43 -7.01 1.06 2.02
CA TRP A 43 -6.41 1.63 3.23
C TRP A 43 -7.23 2.80 3.77
N ALA A 44 -7.71 3.69 2.90
CA ALA A 44 -8.55 4.81 3.30
C ALA A 44 -9.88 4.34 3.91
N TRP A 45 -10.52 3.33 3.32
CA TRP A 45 -11.73 2.72 3.86
C TRP A 45 -11.49 2.07 5.22
N MET A 46 -10.46 1.22 5.34
CA MET A 46 -10.10 0.56 6.59
C MET A 46 -9.76 1.58 7.69
N THR A 47 -9.00 2.63 7.35
CA THR A 47 -8.67 3.72 8.28
C THR A 47 -9.95 4.38 8.82
N ARG A 48 -10.93 4.68 7.95
CA ARG A 48 -12.20 5.27 8.38
C ARG A 48 -12.97 4.36 9.34
N GLU A 49 -13.00 3.05 9.07
CA GLU A 49 -13.69 2.11 9.94
C GLU A 49 -12.96 1.90 11.28
N VAL A 50 -11.63 1.80 11.28
CA VAL A 50 -10.83 1.65 12.51
C VAL A 50 -10.95 2.87 13.43
N TYR A 51 -11.00 4.08 12.87
CA TYR A 51 -11.01 5.33 13.64
C TYR A 51 -12.39 5.99 13.80
N LYS A 52 -13.46 5.33 13.34
CA LYS A 52 -14.84 5.88 13.29
C LYS A 52 -15.34 6.49 14.61
N ASN A 53 -14.88 5.98 15.74
CA ASN A 53 -15.26 6.45 17.09
C ASN A 53 -14.12 7.10 17.88
N GLY A 54 -13.06 7.57 17.21
CA GLY A 54 -11.90 8.17 17.88
C GLY A 54 -11.01 7.16 18.62
N HIS A 55 -11.09 5.87 18.27
CA HIS A 55 -10.24 4.83 18.85
C HIS A 55 -8.76 5.14 18.62
N GLN A 56 -8.02 5.35 19.71
CA GLN A 56 -6.56 5.48 19.67
C GLN A 56 -5.90 4.22 20.21
N PHE A 57 -4.90 3.73 19.49
CA PHE A 57 -4.09 2.59 19.90
C PHE A 57 -2.75 3.11 20.44
N HIS A 58 -2.51 2.90 21.73
CA HIS A 58 -1.32 3.38 22.43
C HIS A 58 -0.16 2.37 22.42
N HIS A 59 -0.42 1.09 22.07
CA HIS A 59 0.59 0.02 22.10
C HIS A 59 0.56 -0.87 20.86
N LEU A 60 1.73 -1.41 20.50
CA LEU A 60 1.92 -2.28 19.32
C LEU A 60 1.23 -3.63 19.44
N GLU A 61 1.09 -4.19 20.65
CA GLU A 61 0.36 -5.45 20.90
C GLU A 61 -1.14 -5.33 20.61
N GLN A 62 -1.69 -4.13 20.72
CA GLN A 62 -3.08 -3.85 20.33
C GLN A 62 -3.23 -3.82 18.80
N ARG A 63 -2.13 -3.65 18.06
CA ARG A 63 -2.09 -3.62 16.58
C ARG A 63 -1.79 -4.99 15.96
N SER A 64 -1.06 -5.87 16.64
CA SER A 64 -0.66 -7.19 16.11
C SER A 64 -1.82 -8.18 15.92
N HIS A 65 -3.01 -7.87 16.46
CA HIS A 65 -4.25 -8.59 16.20
C HIS A 65 -4.99 -8.11 14.93
N GLN A 66 -4.40 -7.22 14.13
CA GLN A 66 -5.01 -6.71 12.88
C GLN A 66 -4.00 -6.50 11.72
N PRO A 67 -4.47 -6.46 10.45
CA PRO A 67 -3.62 -6.43 9.26
C PRO A 67 -2.71 -5.19 9.22
N PRO A 68 -1.54 -5.30 8.55
CA PRO A 68 -0.37 -4.46 8.83
C PRO A 68 -0.60 -2.97 8.54
N GLY A 69 -0.80 -2.17 9.60
CA GLY A 69 -0.92 -0.71 9.49
C GLY A 69 0.41 -0.04 9.15
N ASN A 70 0.39 0.81 8.12
CA ASN A 70 1.55 1.57 7.62
C ASN A 70 2.25 2.39 8.71
N THR A 71 3.55 2.15 8.87
CA THR A 71 4.47 3.02 9.60
C THR A 71 4.71 4.29 8.78
N ARG A 72 4.11 5.40 9.22
CA ARG A 72 4.58 6.79 9.08
C ARG A 72 5.48 7.09 7.86
N ILE A 73 4.88 7.41 6.71
CA ILE A 73 5.57 8.16 5.66
C ILE A 73 5.61 9.63 6.10
N LYS A 74 6.80 10.11 6.44
CA LYS A 74 7.06 11.55 6.60
C LYS A 74 6.99 12.20 5.22
N HIS A 75 6.36 13.37 5.13
CA HIS A 75 6.50 14.27 4.00
C HIS A 75 7.98 14.60 3.77
N ALA A 76 8.53 14.15 2.63
CA ALA A 76 9.56 14.79 1.81
C ALA A 76 9.86 13.87 0.61
#